data_AF-A0A8T5UP60-F1
#
_entry.id   AF-A0A8T5UP60-F1
#
_cell.length_a   1.000
_cell.length_b   1.000
_cell.length_c   1.000
_cell.angle_alpha   90.00
_cell.angle_beta   90.00
_cell.angle_gamma   90.00
#
_symmetry.space_group_name_H-M   'P 1'
#
loop_
_entity.id
_entity.type
_entity.pdbx_description
1 polymer ?
#
loop_
_entity_poly.entity_id
_entity_poly.type
_entity_poly.pdbx_seq_one_letter_code
_entity_poly.pdbx_strand_id
1 'polypeptide(L)'
;MTIVIMKFGGSCLVDEKAFLRILKITGDYAHSKNIYVASALNGITDLLLGTAQNISNVKILDKNMAIIEKRHFDIIEQIFEEGSDHYHKTKDFIDKRLSDLEDVFADIREFGLEPYYQDYILSFGEILSTYILHQFLLSREFDSVYIPANKIIITNDEFNNAYPL
;
A
#
# COMPACT_ATOMS: atom_id res chain seq x y z
N MET A 1 16.48 0.81 -25.08
CA MET A 1 15.30 1.34 -24.34
C MET A 1 15.74 1.52 -22.90
N THR A 2 15.68 2.75 -22.39
CA THR A 2 16.18 3.08 -21.04
C THR A 2 15.22 2.57 -19.98
N ILE A 3 15.73 2.13 -18.83
CA ILE A 3 14.92 1.79 -17.65
C ILE A 3 14.96 2.99 -16.71
N VAL A 4 13.79 3.42 -16.23
CA VAL A 4 13.63 4.52 -15.27
C VAL A 4 12.90 4.00 -14.04
N ILE A 5 13.50 4.19 -12.87
CA ILE A 5 12.92 3.79 -11.59
C ILE A 5 12.40 5.04 -10.89
N MET A 6 11.11 5.05 -10.58
CA MET A 6 10.43 6.18 -9.95
C MET A 6 9.92 5.77 -8.58
N LYS A 7 10.47 6.40 -7.53
CA LYS A 7 10.02 6.16 -6.16
C LYS A 7 9.13 7.29 -5.67
N PHE A 8 7.94 6.95 -5.20
CA PHE A 8 6.96 7.87 -4.63
C PHE A 8 6.82 7.63 -3.12
N GLY A 9 7.03 8.68 -2.33
CA GLY A 9 6.79 8.62 -0.88
C GLY A 9 5.30 8.81 -0.54
N GLY A 10 4.94 8.61 0.72
CA GLY A 10 3.55 8.76 1.17
C GLY A 10 2.98 10.17 0.94
N SER A 11 3.81 11.21 0.94
CA SER A 11 3.40 12.59 0.59
C SER A 11 3.07 12.79 -0.90
N CYS A 12 3.47 11.84 -1.75
CA CYS A 12 3.16 11.82 -3.18
C CYS A 12 1.85 11.07 -3.50
N LEU A 13 1.15 10.54 -2.49
CA LEU A 13 -0.04 9.70 -2.64
C LEU A 13 -1.21 10.23 -1.79
N VAL A 14 -1.30 11.55 -1.61
CA VAL A 14 -2.19 12.17 -0.60
C VAL A 14 -3.55 12.62 -1.13
N ASP A 15 -3.67 12.86 -2.44
CA ASP A 15 -4.88 13.38 -3.07
C ASP A 15 -4.83 13.18 -4.60
N GLU A 16 -5.94 13.46 -5.28
CA GLU A 16 -6.03 13.43 -6.74
C GLU A 16 -4.93 14.26 -7.43
N LYS A 17 -4.63 15.44 -6.91
CA LYS A 17 -3.58 16.32 -7.48
C LYS A 17 -2.23 15.64 -7.46
N ALA A 18 -1.91 14.87 -6.42
CA ALA A 18 -0.67 14.11 -6.32
C ALA A 18 -0.60 13.00 -7.37
N PHE A 19 -1.68 12.25 -7.56
CA PHE A 19 -1.76 11.22 -8.60
C PHE A 19 -1.68 11.80 -10.01
N LEU A 20 -2.29 12.96 -10.28
CA LEU A 20 -2.15 13.67 -11.56
C LEU A 20 -0.70 14.15 -11.81
N ARG A 21 0.06 14.50 -10.76
CA ARG A 21 1.50 14.79 -10.90
C ARG A 21 2.29 13.53 -11.26
N ILE A 22 1.96 12.38 -10.69
CA ILE A 22 2.57 11.09 -11.05
C ILE A 22 2.29 10.76 -12.52
N LEU A 23 1.06 11.01 -12.99
CA LEU A 23 0.66 10.81 -14.38
C LEU A 23 1.48 11.69 -15.33
N LYS A 24 1.65 12.97 -14.99
CA LYS A 24 2.49 13.90 -15.75
C LYS A 24 3.94 13.40 -15.85
N ILE A 25 4.54 13.04 -14.71
CA ILE A 25 5.91 12.50 -14.67
C ILE A 25 5.99 11.24 -15.53
N THR A 26 5.02 10.34 -15.43
CA THR A 26 4.96 9.12 -16.25
C THR A 26 4.96 9.45 -17.75
N GLY A 27 4.19 10.45 -18.17
CA GLY A 27 4.15 10.93 -19.55
C GLY A 27 5.50 11.48 -20.04
N ASP A 28 6.23 12.20 -19.19
CA ASP A 28 7.58 12.72 -19.52
C ASP A 28 8.58 11.58 -19.81
N TYR A 29 8.30 10.36 -19.35
CA TYR A 29 9.11 9.15 -19.59
C TYR A 29 8.38 8.07 -20.40
N ALA A 30 7.41 8.44 -21.25
CA ALA A 30 6.61 7.49 -22.03
C ALA A 30 7.43 6.58 -22.98
N HIS A 31 8.65 6.97 -23.35
CA HIS A 31 9.55 6.18 -24.21
C HIS A 31 10.54 5.28 -23.44
N SER A 32 10.42 5.22 -22.11
CA SER A 32 11.25 4.38 -21.24
C SER A 32 10.47 3.19 -20.69
N LYS A 33 11.19 2.19 -20.17
CA LYS A 33 10.60 1.15 -19.30
C LYS A 33 10.56 1.70 -17.88
N ASN A 34 9.36 1.95 -17.36
CA ASN A 34 9.19 2.56 -16.05
C ASN A 34 8.94 1.51 -14.96
N ILE A 35 9.64 1.63 -13.83
CA ILE A 35 9.40 0.83 -12.62
C ILE A 35 8.92 1.79 -11.54
N TYR A 36 7.76 1.51 -10.97
CA TYR A 36 7.14 2.32 -9.92
C TYR A 36 7.36 1.66 -8.57
N VAL A 37 7.88 2.42 -7.61
CA VAL A 37 8.04 1.99 -6.21
C VAL A 37 7.27 2.97 -5.33
N ALA A 38 6.28 2.49 -4.59
CA ALA A 38 5.46 3.34 -3.73
C ALA A 38 5.67 2.97 -2.26
N SER A 39 5.77 3.98 -1.40
CA SER A 39 5.62 3.81 0.05
C SER A 39 4.14 3.72 0.44
N ALA A 40 3.84 3.32 1.68
CA ALA A 40 2.52 3.47 2.27
C ALA A 40 2.00 4.92 2.20
N LEU A 41 0.67 5.09 2.30
CA LEU A 41 0.08 6.43 2.46
C LEU A 41 0.61 7.09 3.75
N ASN A 42 0.79 8.41 3.73
CA ASN A 42 1.43 9.15 4.81
C ASN A 42 0.85 8.81 6.20
N GLY A 43 1.64 8.29 7.13
CA GLY A 43 1.21 7.95 8.50
C GLY A 43 0.45 6.62 8.65
N ILE A 44 0.29 5.83 7.59
CA ILE A 44 -0.28 4.47 7.71
C ILE A 44 0.70 3.53 8.41
N THR A 45 2.00 3.59 8.12
CA THR A 45 3.03 2.78 8.78
C THR A 45 3.02 2.97 10.31
N ASP A 46 3.00 4.22 10.77
CA ASP A 46 2.94 4.53 12.20
C ASP A 46 1.63 4.04 12.84
N LEU A 47 0.52 4.13 12.10
CA LEU A 47 -0.78 3.66 12.57
C LEU A 47 -0.83 2.13 12.71
N LEU A 48 -0.28 1.40 11.74
CA LEU A 48 -0.15 -0.06 11.78
C LEU A 48 0.70 -0.49 12.99
N LEU A 49 1.88 0.09 13.13
CA LEU A 49 2.80 -0.22 14.23
C LEU A 49 2.18 0.10 15.59
N GLY A 50 1.60 1.30 15.73
CA GLY A 50 0.93 1.73 16.95
C GLY A 50 -0.28 0.86 17.31
N THR A 51 -0.98 0.31 16.31
CA THR A 51 -2.10 -0.61 16.53
C THR A 51 -1.60 -1.95 17.10
N ALA A 52 -0.56 -2.53 16.52
CA ALA A 52 0.03 -3.78 17.01
C ALA A 52 0.60 -3.65 18.42
N GLN A 53 1.26 -2.52 18.73
CA GLN A 53 1.79 -2.26 20.08
C GLN A 53 0.70 -2.09 21.14
N ASN A 54 -0.53 -1.74 20.73
CA ASN A 54 -1.69 -1.55 21.61
C ASN A 54 -2.80 -2.58 21.37
N ILE A 55 -2.44 -3.77 20.86
CA ILE A 55 -3.39 -4.77 20.36
C ILE A 55 -4.41 -5.27 21.40
N SER A 56 -4.08 -5.17 22.69
CA SER A 56 -4.98 -5.53 23.80
C SER A 56 -6.16 -4.55 23.96
N ASN A 57 -6.08 -3.36 23.36
CA ASN A 57 -7.14 -2.36 23.41
C ASN A 57 -8.00 -2.42 22.14
N VAL A 58 -9.09 -3.20 22.21
CA VAL A 58 -10.04 -3.39 21.10
C VAL A 58 -10.58 -2.07 20.54
N LYS A 59 -10.83 -1.07 21.39
CA LYS A 59 -11.32 0.24 20.92
C LYS A 59 -10.29 0.98 20.07
N ILE A 60 -8.99 0.81 20.37
CA ILE A 60 -7.91 1.40 19.56
C ILE A 60 -7.80 0.64 18.24
N LEU A 61 -7.87 -0.71 18.27
CA LEU A 61 -7.88 -1.54 17.07
C LEU A 61 -8.99 -1.14 16.11
N ASP A 62 -10.26 -1.17 16.56
CA ASP A 62 -11.42 -0.86 15.72
C ASP A 62 -11.32 0.56 15.13
N LYS A 63 -10.92 1.52 15.97
CA LYS A 63 -10.73 2.92 15.53
C LYS A 63 -9.64 3.02 14.46
N ASN A 64 -8.50 2.38 14.67
CA ASN A 64 -7.37 2.51 13.76
C ASN A 64 -7.64 1.77 12.45
N MET A 65 -8.30 0.61 12.48
CA MET A 65 -8.77 -0.10 11.28
C MET A 65 -9.71 0.79 10.45
N ALA A 66 -10.71 1.42 11.08
CA ALA A 66 -11.61 2.34 10.40
C ALA A 66 -10.87 3.56 9.79
N ILE A 67 -9.82 4.07 10.45
CA ILE A 67 -8.99 5.15 9.88
C ILE A 67 -8.19 4.64 8.68
N ILE A 68 -7.57 3.45 8.77
CA ILE A 68 -6.81 2.85 7.66
C ILE A 68 -7.74 2.69 6.46
N GLU A 69 -8.89 2.02 6.63
CA GLU A 69 -9.89 1.81 5.58
C GLU A 69 -10.31 3.12 4.94
N LYS A 70 -10.82 4.06 5.76
CA LYS A 70 -11.30 5.36 5.29
C LYS A 70 -10.25 6.09 4.46
N ARG A 71 -8.99 6.11 4.90
CA ARG A 71 -7.94 6.82 4.17
C ARG A 71 -7.62 6.22 2.81
N HIS A 72 -7.71 4.90 2.66
CA HIS A 72 -7.53 4.27 1.35
C HIS A 72 -8.75 4.51 0.47
N PHE A 73 -9.97 4.41 1.02
CA PHE A 73 -11.20 4.64 0.28
C PHE A 73 -11.39 6.10 -0.16
N ASP A 74 -11.06 7.07 0.70
CA ASP A 74 -11.08 8.49 0.36
C ASP A 74 -10.16 8.78 -0.86
N ILE A 75 -9.02 8.10 -0.97
CA ILE A 75 -8.12 8.24 -2.14
C ILE A 75 -8.74 7.61 -3.38
N ILE A 76 -9.29 6.41 -3.27
CA ILE A 76 -9.95 5.72 -4.39
C ILE A 76 -11.09 6.58 -4.95
N GLU A 77 -11.94 7.12 -4.09
CA GLU A 77 -13.06 7.99 -4.46
C GLU A 77 -12.62 9.30 -5.11
N GLN A 78 -11.41 9.78 -4.81
CA GLN A 78 -10.86 10.98 -5.43
C GLN A 78 -10.26 10.73 -6.81
N ILE A 79 -9.70 9.54 -7.07
CA ILE A 79 -8.86 9.30 -8.27
C ILE A 79 -9.54 8.48 -9.37
N PHE A 80 -10.64 7.81 -9.04
CA PHE A 80 -11.43 6.99 -9.96
C PHE A 80 -12.84 7.56 -10.14
N GLU A 81 -13.42 7.32 -11.32
CA GLU A 81 -14.86 7.53 -11.52
C GLU A 81 -15.65 6.50 -10.71
N GLU A 82 -16.65 6.97 -9.98
CA GLU A 82 -17.54 6.12 -9.19
C GLU A 82 -18.25 5.10 -10.09
N GLY A 83 -18.22 3.82 -9.70
CA GLY A 83 -18.82 2.74 -10.47
C GLY A 83 -17.96 2.18 -11.62
N SER A 84 -16.78 2.76 -11.87
CA SER A 84 -15.86 2.19 -12.87
C SER A 84 -15.29 0.84 -12.44
N ASP A 85 -14.86 0.02 -13.41
CA ASP A 85 -14.26 -1.30 -13.14
C ASP A 85 -13.00 -1.18 -12.25
N HIS A 86 -12.16 -0.17 -12.49
CA HIS A 86 -10.98 0.10 -11.65
C HIS A 86 -11.35 0.52 -10.22
N TYR A 87 -12.43 1.30 -10.05
CA TYR A 87 -12.94 1.67 -8.74
C TYR A 87 -13.32 0.41 -7.93
N HIS A 88 -14.13 -0.47 -8.51
CA HIS A 88 -14.56 -1.72 -7.87
C HIS A 88 -13.40 -2.67 -7.59
N LYS A 89 -12.56 -2.95 -8.59
CA LYS A 89 -11.38 -3.82 -8.42
C LYS A 89 -10.42 -3.32 -7.35
N THR A 90 -10.29 -2.00 -7.21
CA THR A 90 -9.44 -1.42 -6.17
C THR A 90 -10.06 -1.59 -4.80
N LYS A 91 -11.34 -1.23 -4.62
CA LYS A 91 -12.04 -1.42 -3.33
C LYS A 91 -12.03 -2.89 -2.89
N ASP A 92 -12.40 -3.81 -3.77
CA ASP A 92 -12.43 -5.25 -3.45
C ASP A 92 -11.07 -5.79 -3.00
N PHE A 93 -9.98 -5.33 -3.63
CA PHE A 93 -8.63 -5.71 -3.23
C PHE A 93 -8.27 -5.16 -1.85
N ILE A 94 -8.60 -3.88 -1.60
CA ILE A 94 -8.34 -3.23 -0.32
C ILE A 94 -9.13 -3.92 0.78
N ASP A 95 -10.44 -4.15 0.60
CA ASP A 95 -11.30 -4.85 1.56
C ASP A 95 -10.74 -6.23 1.93
N LYS A 96 -10.35 -7.01 0.92
CA LYS A 96 -9.74 -8.32 1.14
C LYS A 96 -8.47 -8.22 1.98
N ARG A 97 -7.59 -7.26 1.68
CA ARG A 97 -6.33 -7.09 2.41
C ARG A 97 -6.54 -6.52 3.80
N LEU A 98 -7.57 -5.71 4.02
CA LEU A 98 -7.95 -5.26 5.35
C LEU A 98 -8.49 -6.43 6.20
N SER A 99 -9.29 -7.32 5.61
CA SER A 99 -9.70 -8.57 6.28
C SER A 99 -8.49 -9.44 6.64
N ASP A 100 -7.52 -9.61 5.74
CA ASP A 100 -6.30 -10.35 6.05
C ASP A 100 -5.49 -9.67 7.18
N LEU A 101 -5.48 -8.33 7.23
CA LEU A 101 -4.82 -7.57 8.29
C LEU A 101 -5.50 -7.75 9.65
N GLU A 102 -6.84 -7.82 9.69
CA GLU A 102 -7.60 -8.14 10.90
C GLU A 102 -7.25 -9.52 11.45
N ASP A 103 -7.11 -10.52 10.57
CA ASP A 103 -6.69 -11.87 10.94
C ASP A 103 -5.28 -11.85 11.57
N VAL A 104 -4.34 -11.10 10.98
CA VAL A 104 -2.99 -10.94 11.54
C VAL A 104 -3.01 -10.24 12.90
N PHE A 105 -3.87 -9.25 13.07
CA PHE A 105 -4.06 -8.60 14.37
C PHE A 105 -4.66 -9.54 15.41
N ALA A 106 -5.58 -10.43 15.02
CA ALA A 106 -6.10 -11.47 15.90
C ALA A 106 -5.01 -12.45 16.33
N ASP A 107 -4.14 -12.87 15.40
CA ASP A 107 -2.97 -13.70 15.70
C ASP A 107 -2.01 -13.01 16.68
N ILE A 108 -1.66 -11.74 16.44
CA ILE A 108 -0.77 -10.97 17.32
C ILE A 108 -1.37 -10.86 18.73
N ARG A 109 -2.70 -10.75 18.85
CA ARG A 109 -3.38 -10.70 20.14
C ARG A 109 -3.27 -12.01 20.91
N GLU A 110 -3.30 -13.15 20.21
CA GLU A 110 -3.22 -14.49 20.81
C GLU A 110 -1.76 -14.88 21.13
N PHE A 111 -0.84 -14.61 20.21
CA PHE A 111 0.53 -15.14 20.25
C PHE A 111 1.61 -14.12 20.62
N GLY A 112 1.28 -12.82 20.60
CA GLY A 112 2.23 -11.74 20.86
C GLY A 112 2.83 -11.13 19.59
N LEU A 113 3.36 -9.90 19.74
CA LEU A 113 4.00 -9.16 18.64
C LEU A 113 5.46 -9.58 18.49
N GLU A 114 5.72 -10.52 17.60
CA GLU A 114 7.05 -10.96 17.21
C GLU A 114 7.61 -10.13 16.02
N PRO A 115 8.94 -10.08 15.81
CA PRO A 115 9.57 -9.32 14.74
C PRO A 115 9.00 -9.59 13.33
N TYR A 116 8.70 -10.85 13.00
CA TYR A 116 8.13 -11.18 11.69
C TYR A 116 6.68 -10.71 11.53
N TYR A 117 5.91 -10.66 12.62
CA TYR A 117 4.57 -10.09 12.61
C TYR A 117 4.64 -8.58 12.37
N GLN A 118 5.61 -7.90 12.98
CA GLN A 118 5.83 -6.48 12.75
C GLN A 118 6.15 -6.19 11.27
N ASP A 119 7.06 -6.93 10.65
CA ASP A 119 7.33 -6.78 9.21
C ASP A 119 6.08 -7.06 8.36
N TYR A 120 5.33 -8.10 8.71
CA TYR A 120 4.15 -8.48 7.95
C TYR A 120 3.05 -7.43 8.01
N ILE A 121 2.69 -6.93 9.19
CA ILE A 121 1.67 -5.87 9.33
C ILE A 121 2.11 -4.59 8.61
N LEU A 122 3.38 -4.21 8.70
CA LEU A 122 3.85 -2.95 8.11
C LEU A 122 3.80 -3.03 6.59
N SER A 123 4.04 -4.22 6.01
CA SER A 123 3.95 -4.45 4.57
C SER A 123 2.58 -4.12 3.97
N PHE A 124 1.49 -4.19 4.75
CA PHE A 124 0.16 -3.84 4.26
C PHE A 124 0.10 -2.40 3.78
N GLY A 125 0.82 -1.46 4.42
CA GLY A 125 0.85 -0.07 3.99
C GLY A 125 1.25 0.08 2.52
N GLU A 126 2.38 -0.51 2.14
CA GLU A 126 2.90 -0.52 0.77
C GLU A 126 2.07 -1.40 -0.17
N ILE A 127 1.55 -2.55 0.28
CA ILE A 127 0.72 -3.44 -0.54
C ILE A 127 -0.53 -2.68 -1.03
N LEU A 128 -1.22 -1.99 -0.12
CA LEU A 128 -2.43 -1.24 -0.42
C LEU A 128 -2.12 -0.04 -1.34
N SER A 129 -1.13 0.78 -0.99
CA SER A 129 -0.81 2.00 -1.76
C SER A 129 -0.28 1.69 -3.17
N THR A 130 0.54 0.65 -3.31
CA THR A 130 1.10 0.23 -4.60
C THR A 130 0.02 -0.33 -5.51
N TYR A 131 -0.96 -1.06 -4.96
CA TYR A 131 -2.08 -1.57 -5.75
C TYR A 131 -3.01 -0.43 -6.24
N ILE A 132 -3.28 0.56 -5.39
CA ILE A 132 -4.01 1.78 -5.78
C ILE A 132 -3.31 2.49 -6.95
N LEU A 133 -2.00 2.70 -6.85
CA LEU A 133 -1.21 3.32 -7.93
C LEU A 133 -1.26 2.50 -9.22
N HIS A 134 -1.16 1.18 -9.12
CA HIS A 134 -1.27 0.28 -10.27
C HIS A 134 -2.63 0.42 -10.98
N GLN A 135 -3.74 0.36 -10.25
CA GLN A 135 -5.08 0.52 -10.82
C GLN A 135 -5.30 1.92 -11.38
N PHE A 136 -4.73 2.96 -10.75
CA PHE A 136 -4.78 4.32 -11.26
C PHE A 136 -4.03 4.48 -12.59
N LEU A 137 -2.87 3.84 -12.76
CA LEU A 137 -2.16 3.87 -14.04
C LEU A 137 -2.97 3.18 -15.14
N LEU A 138 -3.56 2.00 -14.84
CA LEU A 138 -4.43 1.29 -15.77
C LEU A 138 -5.66 2.12 -16.18
N SER A 139 -6.31 2.80 -15.23
CA SER A 139 -7.48 3.65 -15.51
C SER A 139 -7.17 4.87 -16.38
N ARG A 140 -5.89 5.19 -16.56
CA ARG A 140 -5.39 6.24 -17.45
C ARG A 140 -4.71 5.69 -18.70
N GLU A 141 -5.04 4.45 -19.07
CA GLU A 141 -4.60 3.76 -20.29
C GLU A 141 -3.09 3.46 -20.35
N PHE A 142 -2.40 3.48 -19.20
CA PHE A 142 -1.02 3.00 -19.11
C PHE A 142 -1.00 1.49 -18.86
N ASP A 143 -0.19 0.76 -19.62
CA ASP A 143 0.09 -0.63 -19.30
C ASP A 143 0.90 -0.71 -17.99
N SER A 144 0.38 -1.48 -17.04
CA SER A 144 0.92 -1.57 -15.68
C SER A 144 0.72 -2.99 -15.16
N VAL A 145 1.73 -3.52 -14.49
CA VAL A 145 1.70 -4.83 -13.84
C VAL A 145 2.06 -4.67 -12.39
N TYR A 146 1.18 -5.13 -11.50
CA TYR A 146 1.47 -5.20 -10.07
C TYR A 146 2.40 -6.38 -9.76
N ILE A 147 3.54 -6.10 -9.15
CA ILE A 147 4.51 -7.11 -8.74
C ILE A 147 4.73 -6.99 -7.22
N PRO A 148 4.34 -8.00 -6.42
CA PRO A 148 4.68 -8.03 -5.00
C PRO A 148 6.20 -8.08 -4.81
N ALA A 149 6.76 -7.15 -4.02
CA ALA A 149 8.20 -7.05 -3.81
C ALA A 149 8.81 -8.34 -3.21
N ASN A 150 8.07 -9.04 -2.35
CA ASN A 150 8.47 -10.30 -1.75
C ASN A 150 8.59 -11.48 -2.75
N LYS A 151 8.24 -11.28 -4.03
CA LYS A 151 8.48 -12.25 -5.11
C LYS A 151 9.80 -12.00 -5.84
N ILE A 152 10.43 -10.84 -5.65
CA ILE A 152 11.58 -10.41 -6.44
C ILE A 152 12.78 -9.96 -5.60
N ILE A 153 12.54 -9.44 -4.39
CA ILE A 153 13.59 -9.06 -3.43
C ILE A 153 13.59 -10.11 -2.33
N ILE A 154 14.68 -10.88 -2.27
CA ILE A 154 14.89 -11.90 -1.24
C ILE A 154 15.89 -11.33 -0.23
N THR A 155 15.62 -11.54 1.05
CA THR A 155 16.44 -11.04 2.16
C THR A 155 16.84 -12.18 3.10
N ASN A 156 17.73 -11.90 4.04
CA ASN A 156 17.93 -12.74 5.22
C ASN A 156 16.73 -12.65 6.20
N ASP A 157 16.80 -13.41 7.30
CA ASP A 157 15.78 -13.50 8.36
C ASP A 157 16.00 -12.50 9.51
N GLU A 158 16.81 -11.46 9.30
CA GLU A 158 16.97 -10.35 10.24
C GLU A 158 15.77 -9.40 10.16
N PHE A 159 14.59 -9.86 10.59
CA PHE A 159 13.33 -9.11 10.58
C PHE A 159 13.49 -7.68 11.14
N ASN A 160 12.74 -6.73 10.58
CA ASN A 160 12.80 -5.27 10.75
C ASN A 160 14.00 -4.57 10.12
N ASN A 161 15.09 -5.28 9.81
CA ASN A 161 16.29 -4.69 9.20
C ASN A 161 17.00 -5.69 8.27
N ALA A 162 16.21 -6.38 7.45
CA ALA A 162 16.73 -7.47 6.65
C ALA A 162 17.64 -6.96 5.52
N TYR A 163 18.74 -7.68 5.27
CA TYR A 163 19.67 -7.38 4.19
C TYR A 163 19.25 -8.12 2.91
N PRO A 164 19.21 -7.44 1.75
CA PRO A 164 19.01 -8.10 0.46
C PRO A 164 20.11 -9.13 0.17
N LEU A 165 19.73 -10.29 -0.38
CA LEU A 165 20.64 -11.33 -0.84
C LEU A 165 21.22 -11.05 -2.24
#